data_AF-A0A497Q6I6-F1
#
_entry.id   AF-A0A497Q6I6-F1
#
_cell.length_a   1.000
_cell.length_b   1.000
_cell.length_c   1.000
_cell.angle_alpha   90.00
_cell.angle_beta   90.00
_cell.angle_gamma   90.00
#
_symmetry.space_group_name_H-M   'P 1'
#
loop_
_entity.id
_entity.type
_entity.pdbx_description
1 polymer ?
#
loop_
_entity_poly.entity_id
_entity_poly.type
_entity_poly.pdbx_seq_one_letter_code
_entity_poly.pdbx_strand_id
1 'polypeptide(L)'
;MTDVLEWIWLAAGVAVGALFNYYLNLAPGTDPEDFAVGPQEMGVQCDCILNTIIVAGVAVIAIGASAASFQSREELYLAGGLAFFIIWIAGLVGRRKRYREWRELRETLHRALPPNQNLYGGITPVDLVFDDDEDYDEDDI
;
A
#
# COMPACT_ATOMS: atom_id res chain seq x y z
N MET A 1 -31.05 -26.38 -3.86
CA MET A 1 -31.38 -24.93 -3.69
C MET A 1 -30.35 -24.21 -2.83
N THR A 2 -29.71 -24.91 -1.88
CA THR A 2 -28.60 -24.40 -1.06
C THR A 2 -27.35 -24.10 -1.89
N ASP A 3 -27.01 -24.94 -2.87
CA ASP A 3 -25.78 -24.78 -3.67
C ASP A 3 -25.72 -23.44 -4.42
N VAL A 4 -26.82 -23.03 -5.07
CA VAL A 4 -26.87 -21.75 -5.80
C VAL A 4 -26.70 -20.57 -4.85
N LEU A 5 -27.28 -20.65 -3.66
CA LEU A 5 -27.18 -19.60 -2.65
C LEU A 5 -25.75 -19.49 -2.11
N GLU A 6 -25.06 -20.61 -1.89
CA GLU A 6 -23.66 -20.66 -1.46
C GLU A 6 -22.74 -20.01 -2.50
N TRP A 7 -22.89 -20.34 -3.79
CA TRP A 7 -22.12 -19.71 -4.86
C TRP A 7 -22.37 -18.21 -4.98
N ILE A 8 -23.61 -17.75 -4.74
CA ILE A 8 -23.94 -16.32 -4.71
C ILE A 8 -23.21 -15.63 -3.55
N TRP A 9 -23.25 -16.20 -2.34
CA TRP A 9 -22.56 -15.62 -1.18
C TRP A 9 -21.05 -15.62 -1.34
N LEU A 10 -20.48 -16.68 -1.91
CA LEU A 10 -19.07 -16.75 -2.24
C LEU A 10 -18.70 -15.65 -3.24
N ALA A 11 -19.44 -15.52 -4.33
CA ALA A 11 -19.19 -14.50 -5.35
C ALA A 11 -19.31 -13.08 -4.77
N ALA A 12 -20.30 -12.83 -3.92
CA ALA A 12 -20.46 -11.55 -3.23
C ALA A 12 -19.28 -11.26 -2.29
N GLY A 13 -18.84 -12.25 -1.50
CA GLY A 13 -17.68 -12.12 -0.62
C GLY A 13 -16.38 -11.86 -1.39
N VAL A 14 -16.17 -12.55 -2.50
CA VAL A 14 -15.02 -12.33 -3.40
C VAL A 14 -15.07 -10.94 -4.02
N ALA A 15 -16.24 -10.48 -4.47
CA ALA A 15 -16.40 -9.14 -5.03
C ALA A 15 -16.10 -8.04 -3.99
N VAL A 16 -16.60 -8.20 -2.75
CA VAL A 16 -16.30 -7.28 -1.65
C VAL A 16 -14.81 -7.30 -1.32
N GLY A 17 -14.20 -8.48 -1.21
CA GLY A 17 -12.76 -8.62 -0.96
C GLY A 17 -11.91 -8.01 -2.07
N ALA A 18 -12.31 -8.17 -3.33
CA ALA A 18 -11.63 -7.58 -4.48
C ALA A 18 -11.74 -6.05 -4.48
N LEU A 19 -12.93 -5.50 -4.23
CA LEU A 19 -13.14 -4.06 -4.11
C LEU A 19 -12.32 -3.48 -2.95
N PHE A 20 -12.36 -4.13 -1.79
CA PHE A 20 -11.57 -3.73 -0.64
C PHE A 20 -10.07 -3.72 -0.97
N ASN A 21 -9.54 -4.80 -1.57
CA ASN A 21 -8.14 -4.89 -1.93
C ASN A 21 -7.75 -3.84 -2.99
N TYR A 22 -8.62 -3.58 -3.96
CA TYR A 22 -8.43 -2.52 -4.95
C TYR A 22 -8.32 -1.14 -4.29
N TYR A 23 -9.28 -0.76 -3.45
CA TYR A 23 -9.28 0.56 -2.80
C TYR A 23 -8.16 0.72 -1.78
N LEU A 24 -7.84 -0.35 -1.04
CA LEU A 24 -6.75 -0.34 -0.09
C LEU A 24 -5.41 -0.08 -0.79
N ASN A 25 -5.20 -0.68 -1.97
CA ASN A 25 -4.00 -0.44 -2.78
C ASN A 25 -4.10 0.79 -3.71
N LEU A 26 -5.24 1.50 -3.68
CA LEU A 26 -5.43 2.80 -4.33
C LEU A 26 -5.23 3.97 -3.35
N ALA A 27 -5.39 3.75 -2.04
CA ALA A 27 -5.44 4.80 -1.04
C ALA A 27 -4.17 5.68 -1.01
N PRO A 28 -4.32 7.02 -0.87
CA PRO A 28 -3.22 7.95 -0.77
C PRO A 28 -2.62 7.93 0.64
N GLY A 29 -1.36 7.51 0.76
CA GLY A 29 -0.64 7.50 2.04
C GLY A 29 0.76 6.91 1.96
N THR A 30 1.34 6.86 0.77
CA THR A 30 2.70 6.37 0.53
C THR A 30 3.31 7.28 -0.51
N ASP A 31 4.19 8.18 -0.07
CA ASP A 31 5.03 8.96 -0.96
C ASP A 31 5.97 8.01 -1.73
N PRO A 32 6.42 8.35 -2.95
CA PRO A 32 7.42 7.58 -3.68
C PRO A 32 8.69 7.28 -2.84
N GLU A 33 8.94 8.11 -1.83
CA GLU A 33 10.06 8.03 -0.89
C GLU A 33 9.80 7.04 0.27
N ASP A 34 8.54 6.80 0.66
CA ASP A 34 8.15 5.74 1.62
C ASP A 34 8.38 4.33 1.08
N PHE A 35 8.64 4.21 -0.23
CA PHE A 35 8.96 2.94 -0.87
C PHE A 35 10.45 2.64 -0.90
N ALA A 36 11.35 3.55 -0.54
CA ALA A 36 12.77 3.28 -0.45
C ALA A 36 13.13 2.94 1.01
N VAL A 37 13.38 1.66 1.31
CA VAL A 37 13.91 1.28 2.62
C VAL A 37 15.42 1.26 2.55
N GLY A 38 16.03 2.30 3.11
CA GLY A 38 17.48 2.42 3.24
C GLY A 38 18.09 3.47 2.31
N PRO A 39 19.43 3.62 2.35
CA PRO A 39 20.17 4.57 1.51
C PRO A 39 19.88 4.33 0.02
N GLN A 40 19.80 5.40 -0.78
CA GLN A 40 19.49 5.32 -2.23
C GLN A 40 20.38 4.32 -3.00
N GLU A 41 21.57 4.01 -2.48
CA GLU A 41 22.53 3.07 -3.06
C GLU A 41 22.13 1.59 -2.94
N MET A 42 21.24 1.24 -2.00
CA MET A 42 20.81 -0.14 -1.78
C MET A 42 19.63 -0.57 -2.66
N GLY A 43 18.88 0.37 -3.24
CA GLY A 43 17.78 0.07 -4.17
C GLY A 43 16.66 -0.82 -3.61
N VAL A 44 16.61 -1.03 -2.29
CA VAL A 44 15.61 -1.91 -1.66
C VAL A 44 14.29 -1.17 -1.58
N GLN A 45 13.36 -1.55 -2.45
CA GLN A 45 12.01 -1.02 -2.44
C GLN A 45 11.15 -1.85 -1.47
N CYS A 46 10.46 -1.22 -0.50
CA CYS A 46 9.54 -1.94 0.37
C CYS A 46 8.44 -2.56 -0.47
N ASP A 47 8.34 -3.88 -0.38
CA ASP A 47 7.64 -4.77 -1.29
C ASP A 47 6.13 -4.51 -1.30
N CYS A 48 5.69 -3.65 -2.23
CA CYS A 48 4.28 -3.28 -2.33
C CYS A 48 3.42 -4.33 -3.05
N ILE A 49 3.94 -5.54 -3.29
CA ILE A 49 3.12 -6.70 -3.69
C ILE A 49 2.58 -7.41 -2.43
N LEU A 50 3.33 -7.37 -1.32
CA LEU A 50 3.02 -8.15 -0.13
C LEU A 50 1.59 -7.89 0.38
N ASN A 51 1.16 -6.63 0.42
CA ASN A 51 -0.17 -6.25 0.87
C ASN A 51 -1.30 -6.86 -0.01
N THR A 52 -1.12 -6.83 -1.33
CA THR A 52 -2.08 -7.46 -2.26
C THR A 52 -2.20 -8.97 -2.04
N ILE A 53 -1.08 -9.62 -1.69
CA ILE A 53 -1.02 -11.06 -1.41
C ILE A 53 -1.62 -11.38 -0.04
N ILE A 54 -1.35 -10.56 0.99
CA ILE A 54 -1.91 -10.76 2.34
C ILE A 54 -3.43 -10.77 2.29
N VAL A 55 -4.05 -9.78 1.65
CA VAL A 55 -5.51 -9.69 1.57
C VAL A 55 -6.11 -10.88 0.81
N ALA A 56 -5.49 -11.28 -0.29
CA ALA A 56 -5.91 -12.47 -1.04
C ALA A 56 -5.72 -13.76 -0.22
N GLY A 57 -4.63 -13.87 0.54
CA GLY A 57 -4.35 -15.01 1.42
C GLY A 57 -5.35 -15.13 2.57
N VAL A 58 -5.72 -14.02 3.22
CA VAL A 58 -6.76 -13.99 4.25
C VAL A 58 -8.10 -14.48 3.69
N ALA A 59 -8.46 -14.09 2.46
CA ALA A 59 -9.67 -14.57 1.81
C ALA A 59 -9.65 -16.09 1.57
N VAL A 60 -8.51 -16.65 1.14
CA VAL A 60 -8.37 -18.11 0.98
C VAL A 60 -8.46 -18.84 2.32
N ILE A 61 -7.86 -18.30 3.38
CA ILE A 61 -7.97 -18.88 4.73
C ILE A 61 -9.42 -18.87 5.20
N ALA A 62 -10.16 -17.78 4.95
CA ALA A 62 -11.58 -17.70 5.28
C ALA A 62 -12.42 -18.73 4.50
N ILE A 63 -12.16 -18.90 3.20
CA ILE A 63 -12.79 -19.95 2.38
C ILE A 63 -12.44 -21.35 2.91
N GLY A 64 -11.19 -21.56 3.32
CA GLY A 64 -10.73 -22.81 3.95
C GLY A 64 -11.43 -23.10 5.29
N ALA A 65 -11.71 -22.08 6.09
CA ALA A 65 -12.49 -22.22 7.33
C ALA A 65 -13.94 -22.66 7.06
N SER A 66 -14.48 -22.29 5.90
CA SER A 66 -15.79 -22.77 5.41
C SER A 66 -15.72 -24.11 4.64
N ALA A 67 -14.65 -24.90 4.76
CA ALA A 67 -14.51 -26.16 4.00
C ALA A 67 -15.71 -27.12 4.11
N ALA A 68 -16.46 -27.09 5.22
CA ALA A 68 -17.66 -27.91 5.43
C ALA A 68 -18.83 -27.57 4.50
N SER A 69 -18.84 -26.40 3.85
CA SER A 69 -19.88 -26.01 2.89
C SER A 69 -19.61 -26.48 1.46
N PHE A 70 -18.47 -27.15 1.20
CA PHE A 70 -18.12 -27.63 -0.14
C PHE A 70 -18.38 -29.14 -0.26
N GLN A 71 -18.94 -29.57 -1.40
CA GLN A 71 -19.25 -30.98 -1.62
C GLN A 71 -17.99 -31.81 -1.90
N SER A 72 -16.96 -31.19 -2.50
CA SER A 72 -15.67 -31.83 -2.77
C SER A 72 -14.46 -30.96 -2.43
N ARG A 73 -13.31 -31.61 -2.23
CA ARG A 73 -12.02 -30.91 -2.02
C ARG A 73 -11.57 -30.17 -3.27
N GLU A 74 -11.89 -30.70 -4.45
CA GLU A 74 -11.54 -30.09 -5.73
C GLU A 74 -12.28 -28.76 -5.92
N GLU A 75 -13.57 -28.71 -5.61
CA GLU A 75 -14.35 -27.47 -5.62
C GLU A 75 -13.79 -26.43 -4.65
N LEU A 76 -13.41 -26.83 -3.43
CA LEU A 76 -12.79 -25.94 -2.46
C LEU A 76 -11.48 -25.33 -2.99
N TYR A 77 -10.59 -26.14 -3.56
CA TYR A 77 -9.32 -25.65 -4.10
C TYR A 77 -9.51 -24.76 -5.32
N LEU A 78 -10.46 -25.10 -6.19
CA LEU A 78 -10.77 -24.31 -7.38
C LEU A 78 -11.41 -22.97 -7.00
N ALA A 79 -12.37 -22.98 -6.07
CA ALA A 79 -13.00 -21.78 -5.53
C ALA A 79 -11.99 -20.87 -4.82
N GLY A 80 -11.17 -21.44 -3.92
CA GLY A 80 -10.12 -20.70 -3.21
C GLY A 80 -9.06 -20.13 -4.16
N GLY A 81 -8.61 -20.92 -5.14
CA GLY A 81 -7.66 -20.47 -6.16
C GLY A 81 -8.20 -19.32 -7.01
N LEU A 82 -9.42 -19.44 -7.52
CA LEU A 82 -10.06 -18.36 -8.28
C LEU A 82 -10.26 -17.11 -7.44
N ALA A 83 -10.75 -17.25 -6.21
CA ALA A 83 -10.92 -16.13 -5.29
C ALA A 83 -9.60 -15.41 -5.03
N PHE A 84 -8.52 -16.16 -4.78
CA PHE A 84 -7.18 -15.60 -4.61
C PHE A 84 -6.77 -14.75 -5.80
N PHE A 85 -6.83 -15.30 -7.02
CA PHE A 85 -6.40 -14.58 -8.22
C PHE A 85 -7.25 -13.34 -8.48
N ILE A 86 -8.57 -13.42 -8.31
CA ILE A 86 -9.47 -12.28 -8.52
C ILE A 86 -9.13 -11.15 -7.54
N ILE A 87 -9.00 -11.47 -6.25
CA ILE A 87 -8.72 -10.48 -5.21
C ILE A 87 -7.31 -9.90 -5.38
N TRP A 88 -6.32 -10.74 -5.68
CA TRP A 88 -4.94 -10.32 -5.90
C TRP A 88 -4.80 -9.41 -7.12
N ILE A 89 -5.41 -9.78 -8.26
CA ILE A 89 -5.41 -8.96 -9.47
C ILE A 89 -6.09 -7.61 -9.22
N ALA A 90 -7.21 -7.58 -8.48
CA ALA A 90 -7.87 -6.33 -8.13
C ALA A 90 -6.95 -5.39 -7.34
N GLY A 91 -6.21 -5.92 -6.35
CA GLY A 91 -5.19 -5.17 -5.62
C GLY A 91 -4.05 -4.66 -6.53
N LEU A 92 -3.56 -5.49 -7.45
CA LEU A 92 -2.53 -5.10 -8.43
C LEU A 92 -3.01 -3.99 -9.36
N VAL A 93 -4.27 -4.03 -9.80
CA VAL A 93 -4.85 -2.99 -10.66
C VAL A 93 -4.96 -1.67 -9.91
N GLY A 94 -5.46 -1.67 -8.67
CA GLY A 94 -5.50 -0.48 -7.82
C GLY A 94 -4.12 0.16 -7.66
N ARG A 95 -3.12 -0.69 -7.37
CA ARG A 95 -1.73 -0.25 -7.25
C ARG A 95 -1.16 0.34 -8.54
N ARG A 96 -1.37 -0.32 -9.68
CA ARG A 96 -0.89 0.20 -10.98
C ARG A 96 -1.48 1.57 -11.29
N LYS A 97 -2.76 1.77 -10.97
CA LYS A 97 -3.42 3.06 -11.13
C LYS A 97 -2.77 4.11 -10.25
N ARG A 98 -2.52 3.80 -8.97
CA ARG A 98 -1.85 4.72 -8.04
C ARG A 98 -0.44 5.09 -8.48
N TYR A 99 0.34 4.13 -8.98
CA TYR A 99 1.68 4.39 -9.49
C TYR A 99 1.68 5.36 -10.68
N ARG A 100 0.67 5.25 -11.55
CA ARG A 100 0.48 6.18 -12.66
C ARG A 100 0.12 7.59 -12.16
N GLU A 101 -0.81 7.71 -11.21
CA GLU A 101 -1.18 9.00 -10.60
C GLU A 101 0.03 9.68 -9.96
N TRP A 102 0.86 8.91 -9.24
CA TRP A 102 2.11 9.41 -8.66
C TRP A 102 3.09 9.95 -9.70
N ARG A 103 3.25 9.24 -10.83
CA ARG A 103 4.14 9.67 -11.91
C ARG A 103 3.67 11.00 -12.51
N GLU A 104 2.36 11.15 -12.74
CA GLU A 104 1.75 12.37 -13.26
C GLU A 104 1.90 13.53 -12.27
N LEU A 105 1.64 13.31 -10.98
CA LEU A 105 1.87 14.29 -9.91
C LEU A 105 3.33 14.73 -9.82
N ARG A 106 4.29 13.80 -9.86
CA ARG A 106 5.73 14.10 -9.81
C ARG A 106 6.17 14.98 -10.97
N GLU A 107 5.66 14.72 -12.18
CA GLU A 107 5.94 15.58 -13.35
C GLU A 107 5.38 16.99 -13.16
N THR A 108 4.20 17.15 -12.57
CA THR A 108 3.63 18.48 -12.26
C THR A 108 4.39 19.20 -11.15
N LEU A 109 4.80 18.49 -10.10
CA LEU A 109 5.56 19.05 -8.98
C LEU A 109 6.93 19.54 -9.44
N HIS A 110 7.65 18.77 -10.27
CA HIS A 110 8.93 19.19 -10.86
C HIS A 110 8.82 20.41 -11.79
N ARG A 111 7.63 20.66 -12.38
CA ARG A 111 7.38 21.90 -13.14
C ARG A 111 7.10 23.10 -12.24
N ALA A 112 6.39 22.89 -11.13
CA ALA A 112 6.01 23.95 -10.19
C ALA A 112 7.18 24.36 -9.27
N LEU A 113 8.01 23.40 -8.90
CA LEU A 113 9.21 23.55 -8.10
C LEU A 113 10.37 22.91 -8.88
N PRO A 114 11.01 23.64 -9.82
CA PRO A 114 12.21 23.14 -10.46
C PRO A 114 13.21 22.78 -9.36
N PRO A 115 13.85 21.60 -9.42
CA PRO A 115 14.82 21.21 -8.41
C PRO A 115 15.90 22.29 -8.40
N ASN A 116 16.03 22.99 -7.27
CA ASN A 116 17.12 23.92 -7.04
C ASN A 116 18.42 23.17 -7.35
N GLN A 117 19.12 23.59 -8.40
CA GLN A 117 20.37 22.97 -8.86
C GLN A 117 21.54 23.14 -7.87
N ASN A 118 21.27 23.47 -6.60
CA ASN A 118 22.26 23.79 -5.57
C ASN A 118 22.24 22.83 -4.37
N LEU A 119 21.65 21.64 -4.46
CA LEU A 119 21.66 20.66 -3.35
C LEU A 119 22.80 19.61 -3.41
N TYR A 120 23.78 19.81 -4.30
CA TYR A 120 25.07 19.13 -4.24
C TYR A 120 26.18 20.18 -4.04
N GLY A 121 26.18 20.84 -2.89
CA GLY A 121 27.17 21.85 -2.59
C GLY A 121 26.91 22.59 -1.29
N GLY A 122 26.95 21.86 -0.18
CA GLY A 122 26.98 22.48 1.14
C GLY A 122 25.74 22.20 1.96
N ILE A 123 25.99 21.59 3.11
CA ILE A 123 25.12 21.55 4.27
C ILE A 123 24.54 22.95 4.50
N THR A 124 23.22 23.13 4.37
CA THR A 124 22.51 24.18 5.07
C THR A 124 21.41 23.50 5.88
N PRO A 125 21.59 23.32 7.20
CA PRO A 125 20.47 22.92 8.03
C PRO A 125 19.43 24.03 7.92
N VAL A 126 18.18 23.62 7.69
CA VAL A 126 17.03 24.45 8.01
C VAL A 126 17.23 24.89 9.44
N ASP A 127 17.42 26.19 9.64
CA ASP A 127 17.56 26.83 10.94
C ASP A 127 16.23 26.65 11.66
N LEU A 128 16.11 25.52 12.37
CA LEU A 128 15.09 25.33 13.38
C LEU A 128 15.45 26.34 14.47
N VAL A 129 14.86 27.54 14.39
CA VAL A 129 14.82 28.49 15.49
C VAL A 129 14.02 27.81 16.59
N PHE A 130 14.71 27.00 17.39
CA PHE A 130 14.32 26.74 18.75
C PHE A 130 14.62 28.02 19.51
N ASP A 131 13.56 28.66 19.97
CA ASP A 131 13.56 29.75 20.92
C ASP A 131 14.18 29.21 22.22
N ASP A 132 15.51 29.24 22.31
CA ASP A 132 16.26 28.98 23.52
C ASP A 132 16.29 30.33 24.24
N ASP A 133 15.33 30.51 25.16
CA ASP A 133 15.24 31.65 26.08
C ASP A 133 16.57 31.78 26.86
N GLU A 134 17.47 32.60 26.33
CA GLU A 134 18.62 33.15 27.06
C GLU A 134 18.10 34.15 28.10
N ASP A 135 18.34 33.88 29.38
CA ASP A 135 18.57 34.93 30.38
C ASP A 135 19.63 34.43 31.37
N TYR A 136 20.89 34.69 31.00
CA TYR A 136 22.03 34.75 31.91
C TYR A 136 22.10 36.18 32.47
N ASP A 137 21.83 36.35 33.76
CA ASP A 137 22.33 37.50 34.53
C ASP A 137 23.28 36.96 35.60
N GLU A 138 24.57 37.06 35.30
CA GLU A 138 25.69 36.92 36.22
C GLU A 138 26.12 38.36 36.57
N ASP A 139 26.14 38.74 37.86
CA ASP A 139 27.11 39.71 38.40
C ASP A 139 27.11 39.77 39.94
N ASP A 140 28.33 39.64 40.48
CA ASP A 140 28.81 39.58 41.88
C ASP A 140 28.51 40.82 42.76
N ILE A 141 28.22 40.58 44.06
CA ILE A 141 28.85 41.23 45.26
C ILE A 141 28.89 40.23 46.44
#